data_AF-A0A291M0H9-F1
#
_entry.id   AF-A0A291M0H9-F1
#
_cell.length_a   1.000
_cell.length_b   1.000
_cell.length_c   1.000
_cell.angle_alpha   90.00
_cell.angle_beta   90.00
_cell.angle_gamma   90.00
#
_symmetry.space_group_name_H-M   'P 1'
#
loop_
_entity.id
_entity.type
_entity.pdbx_description
1 polymer ?
#
loop_
_entity_poly.entity_id
_entity_poly.type
_entity_poly.pdbx_seq_one_letter_code
_entity_poly.pdbx_strand_id
1 'polypeptide(L)'
;MRSRFPVPIRAVMCAAHAVQAAVLAVAVGLFAPAAQAETLVMVEEVGCIYCAQFNAQIAPAYPKTAEGRFAPIRRVEITDPVPADLHFDAPAVFTPTFVLVDDDGQELARIEGYPGQEFFWPLLGAMLTEHTDFDPNAPAPAASSPDATAPAAPLAQPDMTEASKG
;
A
#
# COMPACT_ATOMS: atom_id res chain seq x y z
N MET A 1 -50.36 -56.12 32.62
CA MET A 1 -50.01 -55.54 31.31
C MET A 1 -49.72 -54.05 31.51
N ARG A 2 -48.45 -53.62 31.44
CA ARG A 2 -47.73 -53.16 30.22
C ARG A 2 -48.34 -51.86 29.68
N SER A 3 -47.64 -50.75 29.46
CA SER A 3 -46.26 -50.36 29.78
C SER A 3 -46.13 -48.87 29.48
N ARG A 4 -45.36 -48.20 30.34
CA ARG A 4 -44.82 -46.84 30.23
C ARG A 4 -43.96 -46.75 28.96
N PHE A 5 -44.17 -45.78 28.09
CA PHE A 5 -43.25 -45.47 26.99
C PHE A 5 -42.55 -44.13 27.24
N PRO A 6 -41.20 -44.11 27.28
CA PRO A 6 -40.41 -42.92 27.54
C PRO A 6 -40.24 -42.09 26.26
N VAL A 7 -40.25 -40.77 26.41
CA VAL A 7 -39.83 -39.84 25.35
C VAL A 7 -38.32 -40.00 25.14
N PRO A 8 -37.81 -40.16 23.91
CA PRO A 8 -36.40 -40.43 23.66
C PRO A 8 -35.53 -39.18 23.88
N ILE A 9 -34.64 -39.28 24.86
CA ILE A 9 -33.60 -38.31 25.26
C ILE A 9 -32.70 -37.85 24.08
N ARG A 10 -32.68 -38.59 22.96
CA ARG A 10 -31.90 -38.28 21.75
C ARG A 10 -32.28 -36.97 21.04
N ALA A 11 -33.53 -36.52 21.13
CA ALA A 11 -33.98 -35.31 20.43
C ALA A 11 -33.38 -34.02 21.03
N VAL A 12 -33.04 -34.03 22.31
CA VAL A 12 -32.51 -32.84 23.01
C VAL A 12 -31.03 -32.58 22.64
N MET A 13 -30.23 -33.61 22.35
CA MET A 13 -28.81 -33.46 22.01
C MET A 13 -28.54 -32.93 20.58
N CYS A 14 -29.39 -33.22 19.59
CA CYS A 14 -29.20 -32.70 18.22
C CYS A 14 -29.42 -31.18 18.12
N ALA A 15 -30.40 -30.64 18.85
CA ALA A 15 -30.72 -29.22 18.79
C ALA A 15 -29.64 -28.35 19.46
N ALA A 16 -28.98 -28.85 20.51
CA ALA A 16 -27.87 -28.15 21.17
C ALA A 16 -26.63 -28.04 20.27
N HIS A 17 -26.34 -29.06 19.46
CA HIS A 17 -25.17 -29.05 18.56
C HIS A 17 -25.38 -28.22 17.28
N ALA A 18 -26.62 -28.12 16.79
CA ALA A 18 -26.95 -27.31 15.62
C ALA A 18 -26.85 -25.80 15.89
N VAL A 19 -27.24 -25.35 17.10
CA VAL A 19 -27.12 -23.94 17.50
C VAL A 19 -25.66 -23.54 17.71
N GLN A 20 -24.84 -24.45 18.24
CA GLN A 20 -23.43 -24.19 18.56
C GLN A 20 -22.53 -24.10 17.31
N ALA A 21 -22.83 -24.87 16.25
CA ALA A 21 -22.13 -24.79 14.97
C ALA A 21 -22.47 -23.50 14.18
N ALA A 22 -23.71 -23.02 14.26
CA ALA A 22 -24.14 -21.81 13.56
C ALA A 22 -23.53 -20.54 14.16
N VAL A 23 -23.33 -20.47 15.48
CA VAL A 23 -22.68 -19.32 16.15
C VAL A 23 -21.18 -19.26 15.82
N LEU A 24 -20.52 -20.41 15.67
CA LEU A 24 -19.09 -20.45 15.33
C LEU A 24 -18.79 -19.98 13.90
N ALA A 25 -19.68 -20.27 12.94
CA ALA A 25 -19.49 -19.89 11.54
C ALA A 25 -19.66 -18.38 11.29
N VAL A 26 -20.49 -17.69 12.10
CA VAL A 26 -20.66 -16.23 12.01
C VAL A 26 -19.47 -15.47 12.61
N ALA A 27 -18.79 -16.04 13.61
CA ALA A 27 -17.66 -15.38 14.28
C ALA A 27 -16.39 -15.30 13.41
N VAL A 28 -16.19 -16.21 12.45
CA VAL A 28 -14.96 -16.29 11.63
C VAL A 28 -14.93 -15.27 10.49
N GLY A 29 -16.08 -14.78 10.02
CA GLY A 29 -16.15 -13.80 8.91
C GLY A 29 -15.81 -12.35 9.29
N LEU A 30 -15.61 -12.06 10.58
CA LEU A 30 -15.37 -10.70 11.09
C LEU A 30 -13.89 -10.35 11.27
N PHE A 31 -12.99 -11.32 11.14
CA PHE A 31 -11.54 -11.11 11.26
C PHE A 31 -10.90 -11.08 9.87
N ALA A 32 -11.14 -10.01 9.11
CA ALA A 32 -10.23 -9.66 8.03
C ALA A 32 -8.96 -9.08 8.68
N PRO A 33 -7.76 -9.62 8.42
CA PRO A 33 -6.54 -8.96 8.87
C PRO A 33 -6.51 -7.57 8.24
N ALA A 34 -6.34 -6.54 9.07
CA ALA A 34 -6.00 -5.22 8.56
C ALA A 34 -4.69 -5.38 7.80
N ALA A 35 -4.66 -4.95 6.55
CA ALA A 35 -3.40 -4.87 5.81
C ALA A 35 -2.48 -3.94 6.61
N GLN A 36 -1.35 -4.47 7.09
CA GLN A 36 -0.31 -3.62 7.65
C GLN A 36 0.20 -2.79 6.50
N ALA A 37 0.23 -1.47 6.69
CA ALA A 37 0.55 -0.53 5.65
C ALA A 37 1.80 0.22 6.07
N GLU A 38 2.93 -0.20 5.53
CA GLU A 38 4.17 0.55 5.60
C GLU A 38 3.95 1.93 4.99
N THR A 39 4.68 2.93 5.47
CA THR A 39 4.55 4.30 4.99
C THR A 39 5.91 4.81 4.55
N LEU A 40 5.96 5.48 3.39
CA LEU A 40 7.15 6.20 2.97
C LEU A 40 7.04 7.66 3.42
N VAL A 41 7.72 8.02 4.50
CA VAL A 41 7.76 9.40 4.99
C VAL A 41 8.79 10.20 4.21
N MET A 42 8.33 11.16 3.42
CA MET A 42 9.19 12.17 2.79
C MET A 42 9.33 13.36 3.73
N VAL A 43 10.53 13.51 4.30
CA VAL A 43 10.93 14.72 5.00
C VAL A 43 11.37 15.77 3.98
N GLU A 44 10.71 16.91 3.98
CA GLU A 44 10.91 18.01 3.02
C GLU A 44 11.07 19.36 3.72
N GLU A 45 11.47 20.38 2.95
CA GLU A 45 11.55 21.75 3.44
C GLU A 45 11.09 22.76 2.38
N VAL A 46 10.60 23.90 2.85
CA VAL A 46 10.26 25.03 1.98
C VAL A 46 11.51 25.54 1.26
N GLY A 47 11.46 25.57 -0.07
CA GLY A 47 12.56 26.06 -0.91
C GLY A 47 13.52 24.98 -1.41
N CYS A 48 13.31 23.72 -1.03
CA CYS A 48 14.12 22.60 -1.49
C CYS A 48 13.87 22.29 -2.98
N ILE A 49 14.87 22.59 -3.81
CA ILE A 49 14.81 22.35 -5.26
C ILE A 49 14.67 20.87 -5.62
N TYR A 50 15.30 19.98 -4.85
CA TYR A 50 15.25 18.53 -5.07
C TYR A 50 13.92 17.92 -4.65
N CYS A 51 13.27 18.49 -3.63
CA CYS A 51 11.93 18.13 -3.21
C CYS A 51 10.93 18.50 -4.30
N ALA A 52 11.06 19.71 -4.86
CA ALA A 52 10.28 20.14 -6.02
C ALA A 52 10.52 19.25 -7.24
N GLN A 53 11.76 18.82 -7.49
CA GLN A 53 12.09 17.91 -8.58
C GLN A 53 11.45 16.53 -8.40
N PHE A 54 11.52 15.94 -7.20
CA PHE A 54 10.79 14.71 -6.86
C PHE A 54 9.28 14.88 -7.07
N ASN A 55 8.71 16.01 -6.62
CA ASN A 55 7.29 16.30 -6.75
C ASN A 55 6.82 16.43 -8.20
N ALA A 56 7.69 16.92 -9.09
CA ALA A 56 7.39 17.01 -10.52
C ALA A 56 7.53 15.67 -11.24
N GLN A 57 8.52 14.85 -10.86
CA GLN A 57 8.92 13.66 -11.61
C GLN A 57 8.28 12.36 -11.08
N ILE A 58 8.20 12.20 -9.76
CA ILE A 58 7.82 10.94 -9.11
C ILE A 58 6.42 11.01 -8.52
N ALA A 59 6.14 12.03 -7.70
CA ALA A 59 4.91 12.11 -6.91
C ALA A 59 3.60 11.90 -7.70
N PRO A 60 3.45 12.38 -8.96
CA PRO A 60 2.22 12.18 -9.73
C PRO A 60 1.97 10.72 -10.17
N ALA A 61 3.05 9.96 -10.34
CA ALA A 61 3.01 8.55 -10.75
C ALA A 61 3.04 7.61 -9.54
N TYR A 62 3.69 8.02 -8.45
CA TYR A 62 3.93 7.22 -7.24
C TYR A 62 2.71 6.40 -6.75
N PRO A 63 1.52 6.99 -6.47
CA PRO A 63 0.38 6.22 -5.96
C PRO A 63 -0.20 5.21 -6.97
N LYS A 64 0.26 5.24 -8.23
CA LYS A 64 -0.17 4.34 -9.31
C LYS A 64 0.82 3.18 -9.50
N THR A 65 1.98 3.20 -8.85
CA THR A 65 2.95 2.10 -8.93
C THR A 65 2.65 1.03 -7.87
N ALA A 66 3.34 -0.11 -7.93
CA ALA A 66 3.21 -1.13 -6.89
C ALA A 66 3.80 -0.62 -5.57
N GLU A 67 4.98 0.00 -5.65
CA GLU A 67 5.72 0.58 -4.54
C GLU A 67 4.89 1.64 -3.81
N GLY A 68 4.29 2.61 -4.53
CA GLY A 68 3.54 3.68 -3.86
C GLY A 68 2.13 3.29 -3.39
N ARG A 69 1.61 2.15 -3.83
CA ARG A 69 0.42 1.53 -3.21
C ARG A 69 0.79 0.75 -1.94
N PHE A 70 1.93 0.08 -1.97
CA PHE A 70 2.44 -0.69 -0.85
C PHE A 70 2.87 0.24 0.29
N ALA A 71 3.68 1.27 -0.02
CA ALA A 71 4.13 2.29 0.92
C ALA A 71 3.63 3.68 0.51
N PRO A 72 2.39 4.09 0.88
CA PRO A 72 1.88 5.42 0.59
C PRO A 72 2.80 6.52 1.14
N ILE A 73 2.93 7.62 0.40
CA ILE A 73 3.80 8.72 0.79
C ILE A 73 3.13 9.63 1.83
N ARG A 74 3.80 9.88 2.95
CA ARG A 74 3.43 10.89 3.96
C ARG A 74 4.47 12.00 3.95
N ARG A 75 4.06 13.26 4.02
CA ARG A 75 4.98 14.42 4.03
C ARG A 75 5.14 14.98 5.42
N VAL A 76 6.37 15.32 5.79
CA VAL A 76 6.73 15.97 7.05
C VAL A 76 7.71 17.10 6.75
N GLU A 77 7.50 18.26 7.35
CA GLU A 77 8.40 19.40 7.23
C GLU A 77 9.59 19.22 8.20
N ILE A 78 10.82 19.38 7.72
CA ILE A 78 12.04 19.12 8.51
C ILE A 78 12.18 20.04 9.72
N THR A 79 11.57 21.22 9.65
CA THR A 79 11.61 22.23 10.72
C THR A 79 10.56 22.02 11.80
N ASP A 80 9.56 21.16 11.54
CA ASP A 80 8.54 20.82 12.52
C ASP A 80 9.03 19.69 13.45
N PRO A 81 8.46 19.56 14.67
CA PRO A 81 8.69 18.39 15.49
C PRO A 81 8.29 17.11 14.76
N VAL A 82 9.09 16.05 14.90
CA VAL A 82 8.72 14.72 14.39
C VAL A 82 7.36 14.34 14.99
N PRO A 83 6.36 13.97 14.15
CA PRO A 83 5.07 13.52 14.62
C PRO A 83 5.18 12.44 15.70
N ALA A 84 4.29 12.48 16.69
CA ALA A 84 4.37 11.59 17.86
C ALA A 84 4.19 10.10 17.54
N ASP A 85 3.68 9.79 16.36
CA ASP A 85 3.48 8.45 15.81
C ASP A 85 4.65 7.97 14.94
N LEU A 86 5.75 8.74 14.85
CA LEU A 86 6.95 8.36 14.10
C LEU A 86 8.16 8.27 15.02
N HIS A 87 8.93 7.19 14.84
CA HIS A 87 10.08 6.84 15.66
C HIS A 87 11.31 6.67 14.77
N PHE A 88 11.92 7.80 14.39
CA PHE A 88 13.14 7.79 13.58
C PHE A 88 14.36 7.43 14.42
N ASP A 89 15.25 6.62 13.85
CA ASP A 89 16.53 6.24 14.45
C ASP A 89 17.47 7.45 14.62
N ALA A 90 17.35 8.40 13.69
CA ALA A 90 18.07 9.66 13.70
C ALA A 90 17.24 10.78 13.07
N PRO A 91 17.45 12.05 13.47
CA PRO A 91 16.86 13.19 12.78
C PRO A 91 17.23 13.19 11.28
N ALA A 92 16.28 13.56 10.43
CA ALA A 92 16.60 13.91 9.06
C ALA A 92 17.35 15.26 9.06
N VAL A 93 18.50 15.31 8.38
CA VAL A 93 19.33 16.53 8.26
C VAL A 93 19.53 16.97 6.81
N PHE A 94 18.96 16.22 5.86
CA PHE A 94 18.97 16.51 4.43
C PHE A 94 17.56 16.40 3.86
N THR A 95 17.28 17.15 2.80
CA THR A 95 16.00 17.12 2.10
C THR A 95 16.18 16.93 0.58
N PRO A 96 15.36 16.09 -0.06
CA PRO A 96 14.38 15.21 0.58
C PRO A 96 15.06 14.00 1.26
N THR A 97 14.52 13.56 2.39
CA THR A 97 14.86 12.24 2.96
C THR A 97 13.60 11.38 2.93
N PHE A 98 13.72 10.15 2.45
CA PHE A 98 12.62 9.20 2.38
C PHE A 98 12.85 8.12 3.43
N VAL A 99 12.05 8.13 4.50
CA VAL A 99 12.13 7.17 5.60
C VAL A 99 11.01 6.16 5.44
N LEU A 100 11.35 4.89 5.28
CA LEU A 100 10.38 3.80 5.32
C LEU A 100 10.09 3.47 6.78
N VAL A 101 8.81 3.47 7.15
CA VAL A 101 8.37 3.08 8.49
C VAL A 101 7.38 1.93 8.42
N ASP A 102 7.39 1.08 9.45
CA ASP A 102 6.36 0.06 9.67
C ASP A 102 5.02 0.68 10.13
N ASP A 103 4.03 -0.16 10.39
CA ASP A 103 2.70 0.26 10.82
C ASP A 103 2.66 0.81 12.26
N ASP A 104 3.66 0.48 13.07
CA ASP A 104 3.90 1.05 14.39
C ASP A 104 4.72 2.36 14.32
N GLY A 105 5.08 2.81 13.12
CA GLY A 105 5.81 4.05 12.86
C GLY A 105 7.31 3.97 13.15
N GLN A 106 7.86 2.77 13.35
CA GLN A 106 9.30 2.56 13.53
C GLN A 106 10.03 2.66 12.20
N GLU A 107 11.15 3.38 12.20
CA GLU A 107 12.03 3.43 11.03
C GLU A 107 12.63 2.07 10.69
N LEU A 108 12.48 1.66 9.43
CA LEU A 108 13.05 0.43 8.88
C LEU A 108 14.31 0.70 8.05
N ALA A 109 14.27 1.78 7.26
CA ALA A 109 15.34 2.18 6.35
C ALA A 109 15.11 3.62 5.85
N ARG A 110 16.14 4.21 5.22
CA ARG A 110 16.05 5.54 4.61
C ARG A 110 16.84 5.70 3.31
N ILE A 111 16.39 6.63 2.49
CA ILE A 111 17.11 7.17 1.32
C ILE A 111 17.31 8.67 1.54
N GLU A 112 18.56 9.13 1.52
CA GLU A 112 18.90 10.55 1.69
C GLU A 112 19.22 11.20 0.34
N GLY A 113 18.43 12.21 -0.01
CA GLY A 113 18.56 12.97 -1.26
C GLY A 113 17.76 12.40 -2.44
N TYR A 114 17.72 13.18 -3.52
CA TYR A 114 17.07 12.82 -4.77
C TYR A 114 17.92 13.27 -5.97
N PRO A 115 18.82 12.40 -6.49
CA PRO A 115 19.65 12.74 -7.65
C PRO A 115 18.90 12.63 -8.99
N GLY A 116 17.78 11.90 -9.03
CA GLY A 116 16.98 11.67 -10.22
C GLY A 116 16.10 10.42 -10.10
N GLN A 117 15.12 10.30 -11.00
CA GLN A 117 14.14 9.22 -10.99
C GLN A 117 14.78 7.84 -11.24
N GLU A 118 15.80 7.80 -12.10
CA GLU A 118 16.54 6.60 -12.48
C GLU A 118 17.33 6.00 -11.31
N PHE A 119 17.60 6.78 -10.27
CA PHE A 119 18.21 6.32 -9.03
C PHE A 119 17.16 6.00 -7.96
N PHE A 120 16.10 6.81 -7.88
CA PHE A 120 15.08 6.65 -6.84
C PHE A 120 14.37 5.29 -6.92
N TRP A 121 13.91 4.88 -8.11
CA TRP A 121 13.16 3.63 -8.27
C TRP A 121 13.94 2.37 -7.85
N PRO A 122 15.17 2.12 -8.33
CA PRO A 122 15.92 0.93 -7.89
C PRO A 122 16.26 0.98 -6.40
N LEU A 123 16.56 2.15 -5.84
CA LEU A 123 16.83 2.29 -4.40
C LEU A 123 15.58 1.99 -3.55
N LEU A 124 14.43 2.54 -3.94
CA LEU A 124 13.16 2.27 -3.26
C LEU A 124 12.77 0.79 -3.37
N GLY A 125 12.88 0.20 -4.56
CA GLY A 125 12.54 -1.22 -4.76
C GLY A 125 13.40 -2.15 -3.92
N ALA A 126 14.71 -1.88 -3.83
CA ALA A 126 15.62 -2.61 -2.94
C ALA A 126 15.22 -2.42 -1.46
N MET A 127 15.02 -1.17 -1.03
CA MET A 127 14.62 -0.85 0.34
C MET A 127 13.33 -1.56 0.76
N LEU A 128 12.31 -1.59 -0.08
CA LEU A 128 11.07 -2.31 0.20
C LEU A 128 11.31 -3.83 0.28
N THR A 129 12.02 -4.40 -0.70
CA THR A 129 12.25 -5.86 -0.76
C THR A 129 13.10 -6.36 0.41
N GLU A 130 14.05 -5.56 0.90
CA GLU A 130 14.98 -5.96 1.96
C GLU A 130 14.38 -5.81 3.37
N HIS A 131 13.42 -4.90 3.55
CA HIS A 131 12.92 -4.51 4.88
C HIS A 131 11.44 -4.80 5.13
N THR A 132 10.70 -5.26 4.12
CA THR A 132 9.24 -5.51 4.20
C THR A 132 8.86 -6.83 3.52
N ASP A 133 7.57 -7.14 3.43
CA ASP A 133 7.06 -8.26 2.65
C ASP A 133 6.68 -7.91 1.20
N PHE A 134 7.10 -6.73 0.71
CA PHE A 134 6.88 -6.28 -0.66
C PHE A 134 7.41 -7.28 -1.70
N ASP A 135 6.52 -7.78 -2.56
CA ASP A 135 6.88 -8.58 -3.73
C ASP A 135 6.73 -7.74 -5.02
N PRO A 136 7.84 -7.40 -5.71
CA PRO A 136 7.79 -6.64 -6.96
C PRO A 136 7.12 -7.39 -8.12
N ASN A 137 6.89 -8.70 -7.99
CA ASN A 137 6.19 -9.53 -8.97
C ASN A 137 4.73 -9.79 -8.61
N ALA A 138 4.24 -9.27 -7.47
CA ALA A 138 2.86 -9.43 -7.08
C ALA A 138 1.92 -8.80 -8.13
N PRO A 139 0.83 -9.47 -8.50
CA PRO A 139 -0.17 -8.89 -9.39
C PRO A 139 -0.68 -7.58 -8.80
N ALA A 140 -0.67 -6.50 -9.57
CA ALA A 140 -1.27 -5.24 -9.15
C ALA A 140 -2.72 -5.51 -8.71
N PRO A 141 -3.16 -5.08 -7.50
CA PRO A 141 -4.53 -5.29 -7.07
C PRO A 141 -5.44 -4.69 -8.14
N ALA A 142 -6.35 -5.51 -8.66
CA ALA A 142 -7.22 -5.12 -9.77
C ALA A 142 -7.86 -3.77 -9.42
N ALA A 143 -7.42 -2.73 -10.13
CA ALA A 143 -7.85 -1.38 -9.88
C ALA A 143 -9.38 -1.37 -9.89
N SER A 144 -9.97 -1.09 -8.73
CA SER A 144 -11.41 -0.90 -8.61
C SER A 144 -11.75 0.44 -9.25
N SER A 145 -11.81 0.46 -10.58
CA SER A 145 -12.34 1.56 -11.38
C SER A 145 -13.54 1.05 -12.17
N PRO A 146 -14.76 1.53 -11.88
CA PRO A 146 -15.96 1.15 -12.64
C PRO A 146 -16.05 1.78 -14.04
N ASP A 147 -14.97 2.33 -14.61
CA ASP A 147 -15.01 3.19 -15.80
C ASP A 147 -14.28 2.61 -17.04
N ALA A 148 -14.33 1.29 -17.21
CA ALA A 148 -13.93 0.65 -18.46
C ALA A 148 -15.04 0.76 -19.52
N THR A 149 -15.39 1.95 -19.99
CA THR A 149 -16.21 2.14 -21.20
C THR A 149 -15.79 3.33 -22.08
N ALA A 150 -14.66 3.99 -21.83
CA ALA A 150 -14.08 4.88 -22.83
C ALA A 150 -13.24 4.06 -23.82
N PRO A 151 -13.66 3.87 -25.10
CA PRO A 151 -12.75 3.28 -26.09
C PRO A 151 -11.58 4.24 -26.30
N ALA A 152 -10.38 3.69 -26.22
CA ALA A 152 -9.15 4.38 -26.58
C ALA A 152 -9.30 4.95 -28.00
N ALA A 153 -9.31 6.27 -28.11
CA ALA A 153 -9.13 6.93 -29.39
C ALA A 153 -7.73 6.57 -29.91
N PRO A 154 -7.60 6.00 -31.13
CA PRO A 154 -6.28 5.66 -31.65
C PRO A 154 -5.46 6.95 -31.85
N LEU A 155 -4.26 6.95 -31.28
CA LEU A 155 -3.25 7.97 -31.55
C LEU A 155 -2.95 7.96 -33.05
N ALA A 156 -3.35 9.03 -33.74
CA ALA A 156 -2.94 9.27 -35.12
C ALA A 156 -1.42 9.47 -35.13
N GLN A 157 -0.69 8.57 -35.79
CA GLN A 157 0.73 8.76 -36.07
C GLN A 157 0.87 9.85 -37.14
N PRO A 158 1.78 10.84 -36.97
CA PRO A 158 2.06 11.80 -38.04
C PRO A 158 2.79 11.09 -39.20
N ASP A 159 2.26 11.31 -40.40
CA ASP A 159 2.77 10.78 -41.66
C ASP A 159 4.16 11.38 -41.99
N MET A 160 5.16 10.50 -42.16
CA MET A 160 6.55 10.84 -42.47
C MET A 160 6.82 10.74 -43.99
N THR A 161 5.97 11.32 -44.84
CA THR A 161 6.20 11.37 -46.30
C THR A 161 6.54 12.76 -46.87
N GLU A 162 6.70 13.80 -46.05
CA GLU A 162 7.03 15.16 -46.54
C GLU A 162 8.49 15.60 -46.29
N ALA A 163 9.46 14.69 -46.35
CA ALA A 163 10.89 15.01 -46.23
C ALA A 163 11.70 14.81 -47.53
N SER A 164 11.05 14.92 -48.70
CA SER A 164 11.76 14.85 -49.98
C SER A 164 11.19 15.84 -51.01
N LYS A 165 11.34 17.15 -50.73
CA LYS A 165 11.42 18.19 -51.77
C LYS A 165 11.94 19.51 -51.19
N GLY A 166 13.13 19.93 -51.62
CA GLY A 166 13.72 21.24 -51.30
C GLY A 166 15.23 21.18 -51.23
#